data_AF-A0AAX3BDY4-F1
#
_entry.id   AF-A0AAX3BDY4-F1
#
_cell.length_a   1.000
_cell.length_b   1.000
_cell.length_c   1.000
_cell.angle_alpha   90.00
_cell.angle_beta   90.00
_cell.angle_gamma   90.00
#
_symmetry.space_group_name_H-M   'P 1'
#
loop_
_entity.id
_entity.type
_entity.pdbx_description
1 polymer ?
#
loop_
_entity_poly.entity_id
_entity_poly.type
_entity_poly.pdbx_seq_one_letter_code
_entity_poly.pdbx_strand_id
1 'polypeptide(L)'
;MSNERERIDDIRQRLKMKELSESEKKQLFQKFIDAGGEVIDLDAQERRALKKTVRTVSREREQRIAELEKAEKKISRAKKTEESNPVSQWIELTAARITCVLLGLIRWNGRQLKESFVNFLLYDFQNTLLQIKMILASLLYQDKAITAEIRQMMLADSAFPFGYELIYRLDKLYEEEYFKFLSEHKMDPESLFENLEVLKAIYRNLFVIQNYQTSLKLAVEKALLKEGEIRRLNSRITEQNIKSLFMAIDMIYEKVADRFYTLMEYAYRLERQKKKITFRDFLGMKPEDVLGYYTDQWKEEMQKAMQEAAKKQVSEQGSSGFLFAEEENAVAKNVLESLNEYIQKGISFINERIHWREKLMEYESNRNPKAVYTVNDKIFLVEHLLELYESEFSFLFTSTRVQFNYLLVDGKRLDMKKELVDLYYKTMPLRDRFNEYLRILKEIRSVEKEAFLSVVEKSSRLNQLSIQRSQVSRQIRRDLRDIFEQYSGKWLFILSRTENESPVIQNMSEVLKFDRKLEGERWSNGRTIREAVEMAYSLADTIHFLLLGELGGNSLLIEKSLYLKI
;
A
#
# COMPACT_ATOMS: atom_id res chain seq x y z
N MET A 1 -4.95 20.08 10.34
CA MET A 1 -4.81 21.53 10.64
C MET A 1 -3.38 22.07 10.59
N SER A 2 -2.31 21.24 10.63
CA SER A 2 -0.91 21.74 10.50
C SER A 2 -0.55 22.17 9.07
N ASN A 3 -1.08 21.46 8.06
CA ASN A 3 -0.72 21.65 6.65
C ASN A 3 -1.32 22.91 5.99
N GLU A 4 -2.42 23.45 6.51
CA GLU A 4 -3.00 24.72 6.03
C GLU A 4 -2.27 25.95 6.58
N ARG A 5 -1.67 25.83 7.76
CA ARG A 5 -0.91 26.93 8.40
C ARG A 5 0.41 27.19 7.69
N GLU A 6 1.13 26.14 7.33
CA GLU A 6 2.35 26.26 6.53
C GLU A 6 2.07 26.86 5.15
N ARG A 7 0.95 26.48 4.51
CA ARG A 7 0.54 27.09 3.24
C ARG A 7 0.21 28.58 3.38
N ILE A 8 -0.50 28.99 4.44
CA ILE A 8 -0.84 30.41 4.66
C ILE A 8 0.41 31.24 4.98
N ASP A 9 1.34 30.70 5.76
CA ASP A 9 2.58 31.41 6.10
C ASP A 9 3.56 31.48 4.92
N ASP A 10 3.59 30.45 4.06
CA ASP A 10 4.35 30.44 2.80
C ASP A 10 3.73 31.42 1.77
N ILE A 11 2.40 31.52 1.71
CA ILE A 11 1.70 32.56 0.92
C ILE A 11 2.00 33.97 1.46
N ARG A 12 2.02 34.17 2.79
CA ARG A 12 2.37 35.46 3.42
C ARG A 12 3.81 35.88 3.18
N GLN A 13 4.74 34.93 3.19
CA GLN A 13 6.16 35.17 2.87
C GLN A 13 6.33 35.49 1.38
N ARG A 14 5.69 34.74 0.48
CA ARG A 14 5.74 35.00 -0.98
C ARG A 14 5.13 36.34 -1.36
N LEU A 15 4.07 36.78 -0.67
CA LEU A 15 3.44 38.08 -0.89
C LEU A 15 4.17 39.24 -0.21
N LYS A 16 5.27 39.01 0.52
CA LYS A 16 6.05 40.04 1.23
C LYS A 16 5.17 41.01 2.03
N MET A 17 4.12 40.52 2.71
CA MET A 17 3.11 41.37 3.34
C MET A 17 3.63 42.34 4.41
N LYS A 18 4.83 42.10 4.94
CA LYS A 18 5.51 42.98 5.90
C LYS A 18 6.18 44.22 5.26
N GLU A 19 6.41 44.20 3.95
CA GLU A 19 7.08 45.27 3.19
C GLU A 19 6.11 46.12 2.37
N LEU A 20 4.82 45.76 2.32
CA LEU A 20 3.80 46.47 1.54
C LEU A 20 3.36 47.78 2.21
N SER A 21 3.27 48.84 1.41
CA SER A 21 2.69 50.12 1.81
C SER A 21 1.19 50.00 2.06
N GLU A 22 0.62 50.88 2.88
CA GLU A 22 -0.82 50.89 3.18
C GLU A 22 -1.71 51.04 1.93
N SER A 23 -1.21 51.71 0.88
CA SER A 23 -1.89 51.80 -0.41
C SER A 23 -1.96 50.47 -1.15
N GLU A 24 -0.90 49.65 -1.09
CA GLU A 24 -0.83 48.35 -1.77
C GLU A 24 -1.68 47.30 -1.03
N LYS A 25 -1.75 47.37 0.30
CA LYS A 25 -2.65 46.54 1.11
C LYS A 25 -4.12 46.79 0.77
N LYS A 26 -4.50 48.05 0.57
CA LYS A 26 -5.85 48.41 0.14
C LYS A 26 -6.18 47.91 -1.26
N GLN A 27 -5.22 47.94 -2.19
CA GLN A 27 -5.43 47.38 -3.53
C GLN A 27 -5.55 45.84 -3.52
N LEU A 28 -4.78 45.14 -2.68
CA LEU A 28 -4.89 43.69 -2.53
C LEU A 28 -6.21 43.29 -1.85
N PHE A 29 -6.67 44.08 -0.88
CA PHE A 29 -7.97 43.90 -0.24
C PHE A 29 -9.12 44.12 -1.23
N GLN A 30 -9.03 45.14 -2.08
CA GLN A 30 -10.03 45.38 -3.12
C GLN A 30 -10.05 44.24 -4.16
N LYS A 31 -8.87 43.78 -4.61
CA LYS A 31 -8.76 42.61 -5.51
C LYS A 31 -9.29 41.32 -4.90
N PHE A 32 -9.24 41.18 -3.58
CA PHE A 32 -9.78 40.02 -2.85
C PHE A 32 -11.32 40.06 -2.81
N ILE A 33 -11.91 41.24 -2.60
CA ILE A 33 -13.37 41.43 -2.66
C ILE A 33 -13.87 41.27 -4.11
N ASP A 34 -13.17 41.85 -5.09
CA ASP A 34 -13.52 41.77 -6.51
C ASP A 34 -13.41 40.33 -7.06
N ALA A 35 -12.58 39.47 -6.44
CA ALA A 35 -12.47 38.04 -6.73
C ALA A 35 -13.52 37.17 -5.99
N GLY A 36 -14.50 37.78 -5.31
CA GLY A 36 -15.62 37.11 -4.65
C GLY A 36 -15.37 36.69 -3.19
N GLY A 37 -14.35 37.24 -2.52
CA GLY A 37 -14.09 36.97 -1.11
C GLY A 37 -15.08 37.69 -0.18
N GLU A 38 -15.77 36.94 0.68
CA GLU A 38 -16.73 37.49 1.65
C GLU A 38 -16.03 37.88 2.97
N VAL A 39 -16.20 39.13 3.40
CA VAL A 39 -15.63 39.65 4.65
C VAL A 39 -16.68 39.57 5.76
N ILE A 40 -16.49 38.63 6.69
CA ILE A 40 -17.40 38.46 7.83
C ILE A 40 -17.01 39.46 8.93
N ASP A 41 -17.88 40.45 9.17
CA ASP A 41 -17.73 41.38 10.28
C ASP A 41 -18.25 40.75 11.58
N LEU A 42 -17.32 40.23 12.39
CA LEU A 42 -17.66 39.62 13.68
C LEU A 42 -17.90 40.68 14.76
N ASP A 43 -18.96 40.53 15.54
CA ASP A 43 -19.39 41.44 16.60
C ASP A 43 -18.38 41.55 17.76
N ALA A 44 -18.46 42.67 18.50
CA ALA A 44 -17.50 43.02 19.55
C ALA A 44 -17.41 41.98 20.70
N GLN A 45 -18.47 41.21 20.94
CA GLN A 45 -18.49 40.13 21.92
C GLN A 45 -17.70 38.89 21.45
N GLU A 46 -17.83 38.50 20.18
CA GLU A 46 -17.07 37.40 19.59
C GLU A 46 -15.59 37.74 19.42
N ARG A 47 -15.26 39.00 19.08
CA ARG A 47 -13.86 39.49 19.06
C ARG A 47 -13.21 39.44 20.44
N ARG A 48 -13.96 39.66 21.52
CA ARG A 48 -13.46 39.56 22.91
C ARG A 48 -13.30 38.11 23.34
N ALA A 49 -14.22 37.22 22.96
CA ALA A 49 -14.11 35.78 23.21
C ALA A 49 -12.90 35.18 22.48
N LEU A 50 -12.70 35.50 21.20
CA LEU A 50 -11.52 35.08 20.44
C LEU A 50 -10.22 35.61 21.05
N LYS A 51 -10.17 36.89 21.47
CA LYS A 51 -8.96 37.45 22.12
C LYS A 51 -8.62 36.77 23.45
N LYS A 52 -9.62 36.32 24.22
CA LYS A 52 -9.40 35.57 25.46
C LYS A 52 -8.87 34.17 25.15
N THR A 53 -9.49 33.45 24.22
CA THR A 53 -9.06 32.10 23.80
C THR A 53 -7.68 32.12 23.16
N VAL A 54 -7.39 33.11 22.30
CA VAL A 54 -6.06 33.29 21.70
C VAL A 54 -5.01 33.63 22.77
N ARG A 55 -5.32 34.43 23.79
CA ARG A 55 -4.38 34.69 24.90
C ARG A 55 -4.12 33.46 25.76
N THR A 56 -5.13 32.66 26.09
CA THR A 56 -4.94 31.43 26.88
C THR A 56 -4.14 30.40 26.09
N VAL A 57 -4.47 30.20 24.81
CA VAL A 57 -3.74 29.30 23.91
C VAL A 57 -2.32 29.81 23.66
N SER A 58 -2.10 31.12 23.57
CA SER A 58 -0.74 31.69 23.42
C SER A 58 0.09 31.51 24.69
N ARG A 59 -0.51 31.59 25.88
CA ARG A 59 0.18 31.43 27.15
C ARG A 59 0.53 29.98 27.46
N GLU A 60 -0.36 29.04 27.14
CA GLU A 60 -0.08 27.59 27.18
C GLU A 60 0.95 27.18 26.12
N ARG A 61 0.93 27.85 24.97
CA ARG A 61 1.90 27.63 23.88
C ARG A 61 3.26 28.24 24.20
N GLU A 62 3.35 29.41 24.83
CA GLU A 62 4.61 29.97 25.34
C GLU A 62 5.18 29.14 26.48
N GLN A 63 4.34 28.55 27.34
CA GLN A 63 4.79 27.58 28.36
C GLN A 63 5.29 26.28 27.72
N ARG A 64 4.59 25.73 26.73
CA ARG A 64 5.06 24.55 25.99
C ARG A 64 6.30 24.83 25.13
N ILE A 65 6.41 26.00 24.52
CA ILE A 65 7.61 26.41 23.78
C ILE A 65 8.76 26.66 24.76
N ALA A 66 8.52 27.24 25.94
CA ALA A 66 9.56 27.37 26.96
C ALA A 66 9.98 26.02 27.57
N GLU A 67 9.06 25.05 27.68
CA GLU A 67 9.35 23.66 28.06
C GLU A 67 10.10 22.91 26.96
N LEU A 68 9.73 23.12 25.70
CA LEU A 68 10.41 22.56 24.53
C LEU A 68 11.76 23.21 24.30
N GLU A 69 11.94 24.51 24.56
CA GLU A 69 13.24 25.20 24.55
C GLU A 69 14.09 24.82 25.76
N LYS A 70 13.49 24.51 26.92
CA LYS A 70 14.21 23.90 28.06
C LYS A 70 14.59 22.46 27.76
N ALA A 71 13.76 21.71 27.03
CA ALA A 71 14.05 20.36 26.57
C ALA A 71 15.11 20.36 25.46
N GLU A 72 15.04 21.29 24.50
CA GLU A 72 16.04 21.50 23.45
C GLU A 72 17.33 22.09 24.00
N LYS A 73 17.30 22.95 25.02
CA LYS A 73 18.51 23.37 25.75
C LYS A 73 19.07 22.25 26.63
N LYS A 74 18.25 21.30 27.11
CA LYS A 74 18.72 20.06 27.75
C LYS A 74 19.33 19.09 26.73
N ILE A 75 18.74 18.98 25.54
CA ILE A 75 19.21 18.13 24.43
C ILE A 75 20.44 18.75 23.74
N SER A 76 20.54 20.08 23.64
CA SER A 76 21.68 20.79 23.06
C SER A 76 22.84 20.95 24.05
N ARG A 77 22.56 21.03 25.38
CA ARG A 77 23.58 20.78 26.42
C ARG A 77 24.01 19.30 26.45
N ALA A 78 23.11 18.34 26.22
CA ALA A 78 23.49 16.92 26.11
C ALA A 78 24.34 16.63 24.87
N LYS A 79 24.13 17.34 23.74
CA LYS A 79 24.96 17.21 22.53
C LYS A 79 26.30 17.96 22.58
N LYS A 80 26.53 18.86 23.55
CA LYS A 80 27.81 19.55 23.77
C LYS A 80 28.65 18.98 24.92
N THR A 81 28.28 17.83 25.47
CA THR A 81 29.04 17.18 26.53
C THR A 81 29.19 15.67 26.26
N GLU A 82 29.88 15.30 25.18
CA GLU A 82 30.47 13.96 25.03
C GLU A 82 31.89 13.92 25.60
N GLU A 83 32.04 14.44 26.82
CA GLU A 83 32.99 13.88 27.77
C GLU A 83 32.15 13.35 28.93
N SER A 84 31.74 12.09 28.81
CA SER A 84 30.95 11.41 29.81
C SER A 84 31.74 11.32 31.12
N ASN A 85 31.24 11.95 32.16
CA ASN A 85 31.80 11.89 33.50
C ASN A 85 31.86 10.41 33.97
N PRO A 86 33.02 9.88 34.41
CA PRO A 86 33.16 8.48 34.85
C PRO A 86 32.14 8.06 35.90
N VAL A 87 31.73 9.00 36.76
CA VAL A 87 30.73 8.79 37.83
C VAL A 87 29.33 8.54 37.25
N SER A 88 28.93 9.23 36.17
CA SER A 88 27.61 9.03 35.57
C SER A 88 27.53 7.66 34.87
N GLN A 89 28.60 7.24 34.20
CA GLN A 89 28.68 5.90 33.60
C GLN A 89 28.59 4.78 34.65
N TRP A 90 29.21 4.97 35.83
CA TRP A 90 29.14 4.00 36.92
C TRP A 90 27.75 3.91 37.55
N ILE A 91 27.08 5.05 37.75
CA ILE A 91 25.69 5.10 38.24
C ILE A 91 24.75 4.43 37.25
N GLU A 92 24.90 4.72 35.96
CA GLU A 92 24.10 4.10 34.88
C GLU A 92 24.30 2.58 34.82
N LEU A 93 25.54 2.10 34.96
CA LEU A 93 25.84 0.66 34.99
C LEU A 93 25.22 0.00 36.22
N THR A 94 25.31 0.64 37.39
CA THR A 94 24.74 0.14 38.64
C THR A 94 23.22 0.07 38.56
N ALA A 95 22.58 1.10 38.01
CA ALA A 95 21.14 1.11 37.76
C ALA A 95 20.72 -0.02 36.81
N ALA A 96 21.42 -0.20 35.69
CA ALA A 96 21.16 -1.30 34.74
C ALA A 96 21.31 -2.68 35.40
N ARG A 97 22.31 -2.86 36.27
CA ARG A 97 22.49 -4.10 37.04
C ARG A 97 21.32 -4.34 37.99
N ILE A 98 20.91 -3.33 38.76
CA ILE A 98 19.78 -3.42 39.69
C ILE A 98 18.51 -3.81 38.95
N THR A 99 18.23 -3.18 37.80
CA THR A 99 17.08 -3.53 36.95
C THR A 99 17.13 -4.99 36.52
N CYS A 100 18.28 -5.50 36.06
CA CYS A 100 18.43 -6.91 35.69
C CYS A 100 18.22 -7.86 36.87
N VAL A 101 18.65 -7.49 38.08
CA VAL A 101 18.44 -8.30 39.30
C VAL A 101 16.98 -8.31 39.71
N LEU A 102 16.30 -7.15 39.69
CA LEU A 102 14.88 -7.03 40.04
C LEU A 102 13.97 -7.80 39.08
N LEU A 103 14.31 -7.79 37.79
CA LEU A 103 13.64 -8.61 36.77
C LEU A 103 14.03 -10.10 36.83
N GLY A 104 14.96 -10.47 37.72
CA GLY A 104 15.38 -11.85 37.91
C GLY A 104 16.18 -12.44 36.75
N LEU A 105 16.92 -11.61 36.00
CA LEU A 105 17.71 -12.01 34.83
C LEU A 105 19.11 -12.50 35.25
N ILE A 106 19.75 -11.77 36.17
CA ILE A 106 21.09 -12.04 36.66
C ILE A 106 21.12 -12.10 38.19
N ARG A 107 22.15 -12.73 38.75
CA ARG A 107 22.42 -12.69 40.19
C ARG A 107 23.06 -11.37 40.60
N TRP A 108 23.08 -11.08 41.90
CA TRP A 108 23.63 -9.84 42.46
C TRP A 108 25.09 -9.56 42.07
N ASN A 109 25.90 -10.62 41.89
CA ASN A 109 27.29 -10.48 41.43
C ASN A 109 27.40 -9.90 40.01
N GLY A 110 26.30 -9.92 39.23
CA GLY A 110 26.23 -9.36 37.88
C GLY A 110 26.98 -10.15 36.81
N ARG A 111 27.42 -11.39 37.13
CA ARG A 111 28.23 -12.27 36.25
C ARG A 111 27.53 -13.59 35.94
N GLN A 112 26.51 -13.96 36.71
CA GLN A 112 25.74 -15.19 36.55
C GLN A 112 24.33 -14.89 36.11
N LEU A 113 23.83 -15.66 35.14
CA LEU A 113 22.40 -15.71 34.84
C LEU A 113 21.65 -16.33 36.02
N LYS A 114 20.43 -15.87 36.27
CA LYS A 114 19.57 -16.50 37.29
C LYS A 114 18.95 -17.76 36.70
N GLU A 115 18.89 -18.82 37.50
CA GLU A 115 18.31 -20.10 37.06
C GLU A 115 16.87 -19.96 36.55
N SER A 116 16.05 -19.11 37.19
CA SER A 116 14.69 -18.83 36.73
C SER A 116 14.63 -18.23 35.33
N PHE A 117 15.62 -17.41 34.95
CA PHE A 117 15.69 -16.84 33.62
C PHE A 117 16.15 -17.88 32.59
N VAL A 118 17.17 -18.68 32.93
CA VAL A 118 17.62 -19.76 32.03
C VAL A 118 16.51 -20.80 31.81
N ASN A 119 15.80 -21.19 32.88
CA ASN A 119 14.64 -22.09 32.77
C ASN A 119 13.53 -21.47 31.91
N PHE A 120 13.24 -20.18 32.07
CA PHE A 120 12.29 -19.49 31.20
C PHE A 120 12.71 -19.55 29.71
N LEU A 121 14.01 -19.42 29.41
CA LEU A 121 14.51 -19.57 28.05
C LEU A 121 14.37 -21.01 27.52
N LEU A 122 14.76 -22.00 28.32
CA LEU A 122 14.77 -23.41 27.92
C LEU A 122 13.37 -24.05 27.88
N TYR A 123 12.43 -23.59 28.70
CA TYR A 123 11.09 -24.19 28.77
C TYR A 123 10.03 -23.32 28.12
N ASP A 124 9.93 -22.04 28.46
CA ASP A 124 8.84 -21.21 27.92
C ASP A 124 9.17 -20.71 26.52
N PHE A 125 10.34 -20.09 26.35
CA PHE A 125 10.73 -19.52 25.06
C PHE A 125 11.02 -20.61 24.02
N GLN A 126 11.83 -21.62 24.38
CA GLN A 126 12.15 -22.73 23.46
C GLN A 126 10.89 -23.46 22.98
N ASN A 127 9.94 -23.79 23.87
CA ASN A 127 8.70 -24.46 23.47
C ASN A 127 7.82 -23.55 22.61
N THR A 128 7.78 -22.24 22.88
CA THR A 128 7.05 -21.28 22.04
C THR A 128 7.63 -21.25 20.63
N LEU A 129 8.97 -21.24 20.50
CA LEU A 129 9.64 -21.30 19.21
C LEU A 129 9.44 -22.62 18.47
N LEU A 130 9.45 -23.75 19.19
CA LEU A 130 9.15 -25.06 18.62
C LEU A 130 7.71 -25.12 18.09
N GLN A 131 6.74 -24.57 18.83
CA GLN A 131 5.36 -24.48 18.39
C GLN A 131 5.24 -23.65 17.10
N ILE A 132 5.91 -22.50 17.04
CA ILE A 132 5.98 -21.67 15.82
C ILE A 132 6.52 -22.50 14.65
N LYS A 133 7.66 -23.17 14.85
CA LYS A 133 8.33 -23.98 13.83
C LYS A 133 7.45 -25.13 13.34
N MET A 134 6.69 -25.77 14.24
CA MET A 134 5.73 -26.82 13.87
C MET A 134 4.60 -26.29 12.98
N ILE A 135 4.03 -25.13 13.31
CA ILE A 135 2.94 -24.53 12.53
C ILE A 135 3.49 -24.03 11.18
N LEU A 136 4.65 -23.37 11.17
CA LEU A 136 5.24 -22.82 9.94
C LEU A 136 5.86 -23.90 9.04
N ALA A 137 6.11 -25.12 9.54
CA ALA A 137 6.67 -26.19 8.74
C ALA A 137 5.78 -26.57 7.54
N SER A 138 4.46 -26.53 7.70
CA SER A 138 3.53 -26.80 6.60
C SER A 138 3.62 -25.77 5.48
N LEU A 139 3.98 -24.53 5.85
CA LEU A 139 4.09 -23.38 4.96
C LEU A 139 5.47 -23.26 4.31
N LEU A 140 6.55 -23.56 5.04
CA LEU A 140 7.93 -23.33 4.61
C LEU A 140 8.66 -24.57 4.08
N TYR A 141 8.27 -25.79 4.50
CA TYR A 141 9.10 -26.98 4.30
C TYR A 141 8.37 -28.20 3.74
N GLN A 142 7.10 -28.44 4.12
CA GLN A 142 6.40 -29.69 3.80
C GLN A 142 6.10 -29.86 2.30
N ASP A 143 5.76 -28.79 1.60
CA ASP A 143 5.44 -28.83 0.17
C ASP A 143 6.12 -27.68 -0.57
N LYS A 144 7.14 -28.01 -1.35
CA LYS A 144 7.94 -27.02 -2.08
C LYS A 144 7.12 -26.23 -3.11
N ALA A 145 6.07 -26.81 -3.69
CA ALA A 145 5.22 -26.12 -4.65
C ALA A 145 4.34 -25.08 -3.94
N ILE A 146 3.72 -25.46 -2.82
CA ILE A 146 2.91 -24.56 -2.01
C ILE A 146 3.78 -23.45 -1.40
N THR A 147 4.95 -23.79 -0.87
CA THR A 147 5.92 -22.81 -0.36
C THR A 147 6.33 -21.83 -1.46
N ALA A 148 6.57 -22.31 -2.69
CA ALA A 148 6.91 -21.44 -3.82
C ALA A 148 5.75 -20.52 -4.22
N GLU A 149 4.51 -21.03 -4.26
CA GLU A 149 3.32 -20.24 -4.58
C GLU A 149 3.07 -19.15 -3.53
N ILE A 150 3.11 -19.50 -2.24
CA ILE A 150 2.95 -18.54 -1.13
C ILE A 150 4.07 -17.51 -1.17
N ARG A 151 5.32 -17.93 -1.39
CA ARG A 151 6.47 -17.04 -1.52
C ARG A 151 6.29 -16.07 -2.69
N GLN A 152 5.88 -16.54 -3.87
CA GLN A 152 5.64 -15.68 -5.03
C GLN A 152 4.51 -14.68 -4.74
N MET A 153 3.37 -15.14 -4.20
CA MET A 153 2.25 -14.29 -3.83
C MET A 153 2.65 -13.18 -2.85
N MET A 154 3.51 -13.50 -1.87
CA MET A 154 3.95 -12.53 -0.88
C MET A 154 5.05 -11.59 -1.41
N LEU A 155 5.95 -12.06 -2.27
CA LEU A 155 6.99 -11.22 -2.90
C LEU A 155 6.41 -10.25 -3.94
N ALA A 156 5.30 -10.64 -4.60
CA ALA A 156 4.54 -9.80 -5.52
C ALA A 156 3.67 -8.76 -4.78
N ASP A 157 3.40 -8.95 -3.49
CA ASP A 157 2.61 -8.01 -2.70
C ASP A 157 3.41 -6.76 -2.31
N SER A 158 3.31 -5.73 -3.16
CA SER A 158 3.89 -4.42 -2.90
C SER A 158 3.37 -3.71 -1.64
N ALA A 159 2.18 -4.07 -1.14
CA ALA A 159 1.66 -3.53 0.12
C ALA A 159 2.35 -4.17 1.34
N PHE A 160 3.04 -5.29 1.12
CA PHE A 160 3.65 -6.08 2.18
C PHE A 160 5.01 -6.67 1.76
N PRO A 161 5.99 -5.80 1.40
CA PRO A 161 7.17 -6.19 0.63
C PRO A 161 8.11 -7.17 1.35
N PHE A 162 8.14 -7.15 2.68
CA PHE A 162 9.00 -8.02 3.49
C PHE A 162 8.24 -9.19 4.11
N GLY A 163 7.02 -9.45 3.66
CA GLY A 163 6.12 -10.31 4.41
C GLY A 163 6.58 -11.75 4.52
N TYR A 164 7.04 -12.30 3.40
CA TYR A 164 7.58 -13.65 3.40
C TYR A 164 8.89 -13.74 4.21
N GLU A 165 9.73 -12.69 4.13
CA GLU A 165 10.96 -12.60 4.93
C GLU A 165 10.68 -12.54 6.43
N LEU A 166 9.65 -11.83 6.87
CA LEU A 166 9.25 -11.77 8.28
C LEU A 166 8.85 -13.15 8.80
N ILE A 167 8.07 -13.92 8.04
CA ILE A 167 7.69 -15.30 8.40
C ILE A 167 8.92 -16.21 8.42
N TYR A 168 9.78 -16.09 7.42
CA TYR A 168 11.02 -16.86 7.35
C TYR A 168 11.94 -16.56 8.55
N ARG A 169 12.13 -15.28 8.90
CA ARG A 169 12.93 -14.87 10.06
C ARG A 169 12.29 -15.31 11.39
N LEU A 170 10.96 -15.35 11.47
CA LEU A 170 10.23 -15.88 12.62
C LEU A 170 10.52 -17.38 12.83
N ASP A 171 10.53 -18.18 11.76
CA ASP A 171 10.91 -19.60 11.81
C ASP A 171 12.39 -19.79 12.22
N LYS A 172 13.26 -18.91 11.72
CA LYS A 172 14.70 -18.92 12.03
C LYS A 172 15.06 -18.45 13.45
N LEU A 173 14.10 -18.03 14.26
CA LEU A 173 14.37 -17.75 15.68
C LEU A 173 14.80 -19.01 16.46
N TYR A 174 14.41 -20.21 16.01
CA TYR A 174 14.80 -21.46 16.66
C TYR A 174 16.06 -22.08 16.05
N GLU A 175 17.12 -22.11 16.86
CA GLU A 175 18.34 -22.87 16.59
C GLU A 175 18.64 -23.78 17.80
N GLU A 176 18.63 -25.10 17.57
CA GLU A 176 18.77 -26.10 18.64
C GLU A 176 20.10 -25.96 19.40
N GLU A 177 21.18 -25.64 18.68
CA GLU A 177 22.52 -25.45 19.23
C GLU A 177 22.56 -24.35 20.30
N TYR A 178 21.80 -23.26 20.14
CA TYR A 178 21.75 -22.18 21.13
C TYR A 178 21.16 -22.65 22.46
N PHE A 179 20.05 -23.40 22.41
CA PHE A 179 19.40 -23.90 23.62
C PHE A 179 20.17 -25.04 24.27
N LYS A 180 20.82 -25.89 23.45
CA LYS A 180 21.74 -26.91 23.95
C LYS A 180 22.92 -26.27 24.69
N PHE A 181 23.55 -25.27 24.09
CA PHE A 181 24.66 -24.53 24.71
C PHE A 181 24.24 -23.85 26.02
N LEU A 182 23.08 -23.17 26.03
CA LEU A 182 22.52 -22.53 27.24
C LEU A 182 22.23 -23.55 28.35
N SER A 183 21.82 -24.77 28.00
CA SER A 183 21.56 -25.86 28.96
C SER A 183 22.87 -26.39 29.56
N GLU A 184 23.87 -26.64 28.73
CA GLU A 184 25.19 -27.14 29.13
C GLU A 184 25.93 -26.16 30.06
N HIS A 185 25.76 -24.84 29.83
CA HIS A 185 26.45 -23.77 30.57
C HIS A 185 25.57 -23.09 31.63
N LYS A 186 24.45 -23.71 32.00
CA LYS A 186 23.47 -23.14 32.94
C LYS A 186 24.04 -22.89 34.34
N MET A 187 24.98 -23.74 34.78
CA MET A 187 25.54 -23.71 36.13
C MET A 187 26.89 -22.96 36.22
N ASP A 188 27.35 -22.33 35.14
CA ASP A 188 28.66 -21.70 35.13
C ASP A 188 28.76 -20.48 36.06
N PRO A 189 29.88 -20.36 36.80
CA PRO A 189 30.12 -19.20 37.65
C PRO A 189 30.17 -17.87 36.90
N GLU A 190 30.42 -17.88 35.59
CA GLU A 190 30.44 -16.74 34.67
C GLU A 190 29.38 -16.91 33.56
N SER A 191 28.28 -17.61 33.84
CA SER A 191 27.28 -17.99 32.84
C SER A 191 26.73 -16.84 31.99
N LEU A 192 26.76 -15.58 32.45
CA LEU A 192 26.41 -14.44 31.58
C LEU A 192 27.41 -14.28 30.42
N PHE A 193 28.71 -14.34 30.73
CA PHE A 193 29.77 -14.06 29.76
C PHE A 193 30.04 -15.26 28.85
N GLU A 194 30.02 -16.48 29.40
CA GLU A 194 30.15 -17.71 28.61
C GLU A 194 29.02 -17.83 27.57
N ASN A 195 27.79 -17.44 27.94
CA ASN A 195 26.64 -17.47 27.04
C ASN A 195 26.42 -16.17 26.25
N LEU A 196 27.27 -15.15 26.41
CA LEU A 196 26.98 -13.80 25.90
C LEU A 196 26.81 -13.78 24.38
N GLU A 197 27.65 -14.51 23.65
CA GLU A 197 27.58 -14.53 22.19
C GLU A 197 26.32 -15.25 21.68
N VAL A 198 25.89 -16.33 22.35
CA VAL A 198 24.62 -17.01 22.06
C VAL A 198 23.43 -16.09 22.39
N LEU A 199 23.46 -15.40 23.53
CA LEU A 199 22.40 -14.46 23.92
C LEU A 199 22.31 -13.26 22.96
N LYS A 200 23.45 -12.74 22.50
CA LYS A 200 23.53 -11.71 21.46
C LYS A 200 22.95 -12.22 20.14
N ALA A 201 23.26 -13.46 19.74
CA ALA A 201 22.74 -14.05 18.51
C ALA A 201 21.21 -14.19 18.53
N ILE A 202 20.66 -14.74 19.62
CA ILE A 202 19.21 -14.83 19.84
C ILE A 202 18.59 -13.43 19.79
N TYR A 203 19.14 -12.48 20.56
CA TYR A 203 18.55 -11.15 20.64
C TYR A 203 18.66 -10.37 19.34
N ARG A 204 19.75 -10.52 18.58
CA ARG A 204 19.91 -9.89 17.26
C ARG A 204 18.76 -10.26 16.34
N ASN A 205 18.38 -11.53 16.29
CA ASN A 205 17.26 -11.99 15.47
C ASN A 205 15.92 -11.42 15.95
N LEU A 206 15.70 -11.31 17.26
CA LEU A 206 14.51 -10.68 17.84
C LEU A 206 14.46 -9.17 17.55
N PHE A 207 15.59 -8.49 17.70
CA PHE A 207 15.73 -7.03 17.56
C PHE A 207 15.37 -6.57 16.14
N VAL A 208 15.75 -7.34 15.12
CA VAL A 208 15.43 -7.06 13.72
C VAL A 208 13.91 -7.05 13.49
N ILE A 209 13.19 -8.01 14.08
CA ILE A 209 11.76 -8.20 13.85
C ILE A 209 10.90 -7.32 14.78
N GLN A 210 11.44 -6.87 15.92
CA GLN A 210 10.70 -6.20 16.99
C GLN A 210 9.84 -5.01 16.52
N ASN A 211 10.30 -4.24 15.53
CA ASN A 211 9.55 -3.09 14.99
C ASN A 211 8.48 -3.46 13.94
N TYR A 212 8.38 -4.74 13.59
CA TYR A 212 7.54 -5.27 12.52
C TYR A 212 6.49 -6.27 13.04
N GLN A 213 6.16 -6.27 14.33
CA GLN A 213 5.24 -7.25 14.93
C GLN A 213 3.84 -7.23 14.29
N THR A 214 3.25 -6.05 14.09
CA THR A 214 1.94 -5.91 13.43
C THR A 214 1.99 -6.43 12.01
N SER A 215 3.05 -6.09 11.29
CA SER A 215 3.32 -6.60 9.94
C SER A 215 3.45 -8.12 9.97
N LEU A 216 4.28 -8.69 10.83
CA LEU A 216 4.48 -10.12 10.97
C LEU A 216 3.17 -10.88 11.22
N LYS A 217 2.29 -10.38 12.08
CA LYS A 217 0.97 -10.98 12.32
C LYS A 217 0.11 -10.99 11.06
N LEU A 218 0.05 -9.88 10.32
CA LEU A 218 -0.65 -9.81 9.05
C LEU A 218 -0.03 -10.73 7.99
N ALA A 219 1.29 -10.86 7.99
CA ALA A 219 2.04 -11.79 7.14
C ALA A 219 1.55 -13.22 7.36
N VAL A 220 1.60 -13.66 8.62
CA VAL A 220 1.25 -15.00 9.07
C VAL A 220 -0.20 -15.31 8.75
N GLU A 221 -1.11 -14.39 9.05
CA GLU A 221 -2.53 -14.54 8.74
C GLU A 221 -2.75 -14.73 7.24
N LYS A 222 -2.20 -13.85 6.41
CA LYS A 222 -2.35 -13.92 4.95
C LYS A 222 -1.79 -15.23 4.39
N ALA A 223 -0.61 -15.65 4.87
CA ALA A 223 0.08 -16.82 4.37
C ALA A 223 -0.65 -18.13 4.78
N LEU A 224 -1.15 -18.22 6.01
CA LEU A 224 -1.92 -19.38 6.49
C LEU A 224 -3.32 -19.46 5.86
N LEU A 225 -3.98 -18.32 5.61
CA LEU A 225 -5.25 -18.31 4.86
C LEU A 225 -5.05 -18.86 3.45
N LYS A 226 -4.01 -18.40 2.74
CA LYS A 226 -3.68 -18.90 1.40
C LYS A 226 -3.30 -20.38 1.41
N GLU A 227 -2.53 -20.84 2.40
CA GLU A 227 -2.25 -22.26 2.58
C GLU A 227 -3.54 -23.08 2.78
N GLY A 228 -4.45 -22.58 3.63
CA GLY A 228 -5.75 -23.20 3.88
C GLY A 228 -6.59 -23.34 2.62
N GLU A 229 -6.60 -22.32 1.76
CA GLU A 229 -7.26 -22.35 0.44
C GLU A 229 -6.65 -23.41 -0.49
N ILE A 230 -5.32 -23.41 -0.65
CA ILE A 230 -4.62 -24.34 -1.57
C ILE A 230 -4.81 -25.79 -1.12
N ARG A 231 -4.62 -26.06 0.19
CA ARG A 231 -4.72 -27.41 0.76
C ARG A 231 -6.16 -27.83 1.09
N ARG A 232 -7.15 -26.93 0.91
CA ARG A 232 -8.56 -27.13 1.29
C ARG A 232 -8.70 -27.58 2.76
N LEU A 233 -7.94 -26.94 3.65
CA LEU A 233 -8.01 -27.23 5.09
C LEU A 233 -9.34 -26.76 5.67
N ASN A 234 -9.76 -27.39 6.77
CA ASN A 234 -10.89 -26.90 7.54
C ASN A 234 -10.58 -25.50 8.10
N SER A 235 -11.47 -24.53 7.88
CA SER A 235 -11.29 -23.14 8.31
C SER A 235 -10.96 -23.00 9.80
N ARG A 236 -11.52 -23.88 10.64
CA ARG A 236 -11.24 -23.90 12.08
C ARG A 236 -9.77 -24.21 12.40
N ILE A 237 -9.13 -25.06 11.62
CA ILE A 237 -7.70 -25.42 11.81
C ILE A 237 -6.83 -24.21 11.46
N THR A 238 -7.11 -23.56 10.32
CA THR A 238 -6.39 -22.35 9.90
C THR A 238 -6.54 -21.22 10.91
N GLU A 239 -7.76 -20.93 11.38
CA GLU A 239 -8.01 -19.93 12.42
C GLU A 239 -7.30 -20.25 13.74
N GLN A 240 -7.27 -21.52 14.14
CA GLN A 240 -6.58 -21.96 15.36
C GLN A 240 -5.06 -21.79 15.25
N ASN A 241 -4.48 -22.11 14.09
CA ASN A 241 -3.05 -21.91 13.83
C ASN A 241 -2.68 -20.41 13.86
N ILE A 242 -3.50 -19.55 13.25
CA ILE A 242 -3.32 -18.08 13.28
C ILE A 242 -3.34 -17.57 14.72
N LYS A 243 -4.39 -17.93 15.49
CA LYS A 243 -4.50 -17.52 16.90
C LYS A 243 -3.30 -18.00 17.73
N SER A 244 -2.86 -19.24 17.52
CA SER A 244 -1.72 -19.83 18.23
C SER A 244 -0.43 -19.06 17.92
N LEU A 245 -0.17 -18.74 16.64
CA LEU A 245 0.99 -17.95 16.26
C LEU A 245 0.91 -16.52 16.80
N PHE A 246 -0.26 -15.89 16.85
CA PHE A 246 -0.40 -14.55 17.42
C PHE A 246 -0.05 -14.54 18.90
N MET A 247 -0.57 -15.51 19.67
CA MET A 247 -0.22 -15.67 21.08
C MET A 247 1.27 -15.93 21.29
N ALA A 248 1.89 -16.74 20.42
CA ALA A 248 3.32 -17.00 20.46
C ALA A 248 4.16 -15.76 20.15
N ILE A 249 3.77 -14.98 19.14
CA ILE A 249 4.40 -13.70 18.79
C ILE A 249 4.29 -12.72 19.97
N ASP A 250 3.12 -12.60 20.60
CA ASP A 250 2.92 -11.74 21.77
C ASP A 250 3.78 -12.18 22.96
N MET A 251 3.84 -13.50 23.24
CA MET A 251 4.74 -14.02 24.27
C MET A 251 6.21 -13.65 24.01
N ILE A 252 6.66 -13.76 22.76
CA ILE A 252 8.04 -13.42 22.39
C ILE A 252 8.30 -11.93 22.57
N TYR A 253 7.48 -11.05 22.01
CA TYR A 253 7.83 -9.63 21.96
C TYR A 253 7.37 -8.83 23.18
N GLU A 254 6.34 -9.26 23.90
CA GLU A 254 5.91 -8.60 25.14
C GLU A 254 6.63 -9.13 26.39
N LYS A 255 7.20 -10.34 26.34
CA LYS A 255 7.86 -10.95 27.52
C LYS A 255 9.31 -11.30 27.30
N VAL A 256 9.66 -11.93 26.18
CA VAL A 256 11.03 -12.39 25.92
C VAL A 256 11.93 -11.22 25.50
N ALA A 257 11.50 -10.44 24.50
CA ALA A 257 12.29 -9.36 23.93
C ALA A 257 12.65 -8.27 24.97
N ASP A 258 11.72 -7.89 25.85
CA ASP A 258 11.96 -6.90 26.91
C ASP A 258 13.03 -7.36 27.92
N ARG A 259 12.99 -8.65 28.29
CA ARG A 259 14.00 -9.26 29.17
C ARG A 259 15.37 -9.29 28.50
N PHE A 260 15.43 -9.68 27.23
CA PHE A 260 16.68 -9.64 26.47
C PHE A 260 17.20 -8.21 26.27
N TYR A 261 16.35 -7.24 25.94
CA TYR A 261 16.76 -5.84 25.80
C TYR A 261 17.43 -5.35 27.08
N THR A 262 16.80 -5.60 28.23
CA THR A 262 17.33 -5.18 29.53
C THR A 262 18.69 -5.84 29.84
N LEU A 263 18.81 -7.13 29.53
CA LEU A 263 20.07 -7.88 29.71
C LEU A 263 21.18 -7.38 28.77
N MET A 264 20.85 -7.15 27.50
CA MET A 264 21.78 -6.68 26.48
C MET A 264 22.20 -5.24 26.72
N GLU A 265 21.31 -4.39 27.24
CA GLU A 265 21.66 -3.03 27.65
C GLU A 265 22.70 -3.05 28.78
N TYR A 266 22.53 -3.91 29.79
CA TYR A 266 23.52 -4.08 30.85
C TYR A 266 24.87 -4.59 30.30
N ALA A 267 24.86 -5.63 29.47
CA ALA A 267 26.08 -6.18 28.87
C ALA A 267 26.79 -5.18 27.95
N TYR A 268 26.03 -4.42 27.15
CA TYR A 268 26.56 -3.35 26.30
C TYR A 268 27.22 -2.25 27.13
N ARG A 269 26.60 -1.83 28.24
CA ARG A 269 27.19 -0.82 29.15
C ARG A 269 28.50 -1.31 29.77
N LEU A 270 28.61 -2.61 30.10
CA LEU A 270 29.88 -3.21 30.55
C LEU A 270 30.97 -3.15 29.47
N GLU A 271 30.65 -3.49 28.22
CA GLU A 271 31.62 -3.43 27.12
C GLU A 271 32.00 -1.99 26.75
N ARG A 272 31.04 -1.05 26.80
CA ARG A 272 31.25 0.37 26.47
C ARG A 272 32.24 1.06 27.42
N GLN A 273 32.35 0.60 28.66
CA GLN A 273 33.39 1.08 29.58
C GLN A 273 34.81 0.75 29.12
N LYS A 274 34.98 -0.30 28.32
CA LYS A 274 36.28 -0.79 27.85
C LYS A 274 36.62 -0.27 26.45
N LYS A 275 35.61 -0.11 25.58
CA LYS A 275 35.77 0.28 24.17
C LYS A 275 34.61 1.14 23.70
N LYS A 276 34.87 2.14 22.85
CA LYS A 276 33.80 2.89 22.17
C LYS A 276 33.23 2.04 21.04
N ILE A 277 32.04 1.50 21.23
CA ILE A 277 31.29 0.67 20.27
C ILE A 277 29.84 1.15 20.18
N THR A 278 29.19 0.96 19.04
CA THR A 278 27.73 1.17 18.94
C THR A 278 26.97 -0.07 19.42
N PHE A 279 25.69 0.08 19.71
CA PHE A 279 24.85 -1.07 20.10
C PHE A 279 24.70 -2.10 18.97
N ARG A 280 24.69 -1.65 17.70
CA ARG A 280 24.64 -2.56 16.54
C ARG A 280 25.93 -3.37 16.40
N ASP A 281 27.08 -2.73 16.61
CA ASP A 281 28.38 -3.41 16.58
C ASP A 281 28.52 -4.39 17.75
N PHE A 282 28.00 -4.02 18.93
CA PHE A 282 27.96 -4.90 20.10
C PHE A 282 27.17 -6.18 19.85
N LEU A 283 26.03 -6.09 19.17
CA LEU A 283 25.22 -7.25 18.77
C LEU A 283 25.84 -8.04 17.61
N GLY A 284 26.87 -7.51 16.96
CA GLY A 284 27.47 -8.10 15.77
C GLY A 284 26.50 -8.14 14.58
N MET A 285 25.69 -7.09 14.40
CA MET A 285 24.76 -6.99 13.28
C MET A 285 25.51 -6.99 11.96
N LYS A 286 25.14 -7.91 11.07
CA LYS A 286 25.69 -8.03 9.73
C LYS A 286 24.71 -7.47 8.68
N PRO A 287 25.15 -7.25 7.43
CA PRO A 287 24.25 -6.79 6.36
C PRO A 287 23.06 -7.74 6.14
N GLU A 288 23.25 -9.05 6.33
CA GLU A 288 22.21 -10.06 6.14
C GLU A 288 21.10 -9.99 7.22
N ASP A 289 21.41 -9.39 8.37
CA ASP A 289 20.44 -9.20 9.46
C ASP A 289 19.46 -8.06 9.17
N VAL A 290 19.75 -7.20 8.18
CA VAL A 290 18.85 -6.10 7.80
C VAL A 290 17.62 -6.65 7.08
N LEU A 291 16.44 -6.26 7.55
CA LEU A 291 15.18 -6.62 6.90
C LEU A 291 15.17 -6.10 5.46
N GLY A 292 14.85 -6.99 4.52
CA GLY A 292 14.87 -6.73 3.08
C GLY A 292 15.96 -7.50 2.35
N TYR A 293 17.01 -7.93 3.05
CA TYR A 293 18.12 -8.68 2.45
C TYR A 293 17.65 -9.94 1.71
N TYR A 294 16.86 -10.80 2.38
CA TYR A 294 16.36 -12.03 1.77
C TYR A 294 15.29 -11.74 0.71
N THR A 295 14.47 -10.71 0.92
CA THR A 295 13.48 -10.26 -0.05
C THR A 295 14.15 -9.88 -1.38
N ASP A 296 15.22 -9.11 -1.34
CA ASP A 296 15.96 -8.67 -2.53
C ASP A 296 16.62 -9.87 -3.21
N GLN A 297 17.26 -10.76 -2.44
CA GLN A 297 17.81 -12.01 -2.97
C GLN A 297 16.76 -12.87 -3.67
N TRP A 298 15.61 -13.11 -3.05
CA TRP A 298 14.56 -13.93 -3.65
C TRP A 298 13.89 -13.27 -4.86
N LYS A 299 13.81 -11.93 -4.89
CA LYS A 299 13.35 -11.20 -6.07
C LYS A 299 14.33 -11.34 -7.23
N GLU A 300 15.63 -11.22 -6.95
CA GLU A 300 16.66 -11.47 -7.96
C GLU A 300 16.66 -12.93 -8.44
N GLU A 301 16.54 -13.91 -7.54
CA GLU A 301 16.41 -15.32 -7.88
C GLU A 301 15.17 -15.57 -8.74
N MET A 302 14.02 -14.97 -8.40
CA MET A 302 12.80 -15.08 -9.18
C MET A 302 12.97 -14.47 -10.57
N GLN A 303 13.62 -13.31 -10.67
CA GLN A 303 13.92 -12.68 -11.96
C GLN A 303 14.91 -13.49 -12.78
N LYS A 304 15.96 -14.06 -12.16
CA LYS A 304 16.93 -14.95 -12.81
C LYS A 304 16.27 -16.25 -13.26
N ALA A 305 15.40 -16.85 -12.45
CA ALA A 305 14.63 -18.04 -12.81
C ALA A 305 13.64 -17.76 -13.96
N MET A 306 13.00 -16.59 -13.98
CA MET A 306 12.16 -16.15 -15.10
C MET A 306 13.01 -15.92 -16.37
N GLN A 307 14.19 -15.32 -16.25
CA GLN A 307 15.12 -15.12 -17.37
C GLN A 307 15.76 -16.42 -17.85
N GLU A 308 16.04 -17.39 -16.97
CA GLU A 308 16.55 -18.71 -17.31
C GLU A 308 15.48 -19.62 -17.90
N ALA A 309 14.23 -19.53 -17.43
CA ALA A 309 13.09 -20.15 -18.09
C ALA A 309 12.90 -19.56 -19.49
N ALA A 310 13.01 -18.23 -19.63
CA ALA A 310 12.99 -17.56 -20.94
C ALA A 310 14.20 -17.95 -21.81
N LYS A 311 15.40 -18.13 -21.24
CA LYS A 311 16.61 -18.54 -21.99
C LYS A 311 16.62 -20.02 -22.36
N LYS A 312 16.07 -20.92 -21.53
CA LYS A 312 15.86 -22.33 -21.87
C LYS A 312 14.84 -22.47 -22.99
N GLN A 313 13.80 -21.64 -22.98
CA GLN A 313 12.89 -21.47 -24.12
C GLN A 313 13.62 -20.97 -25.38
N VAL A 314 14.62 -20.08 -25.25
CA VAL A 314 15.43 -19.58 -26.40
C VAL A 314 16.47 -20.59 -26.90
N SER A 315 17.06 -21.45 -26.05
CA SER A 315 18.03 -22.47 -26.48
C SER A 315 17.40 -23.69 -27.15
N GLU A 316 16.13 -23.99 -26.83
CA GLU A 316 15.33 -25.02 -27.53
C GLU A 316 14.65 -24.47 -28.81
N GLN A 317 14.69 -23.14 -29.02
CA GLN A 317 14.16 -22.44 -30.20
C GLN A 317 15.16 -22.23 -31.35
N GLY A 318 16.32 -22.91 -31.33
CA GLY A 318 17.25 -22.93 -32.46
C GLY A 318 16.74 -23.73 -33.68
N SER A 319 15.65 -24.49 -33.55
CA SER A 319 15.19 -25.41 -34.60
C SER A 319 13.67 -25.49 -34.81
N SER A 320 12.88 -24.54 -34.29
CA SER A 320 11.40 -24.64 -34.37
C SER A 320 10.68 -23.29 -34.38
N GLY A 321 11.22 -22.31 -35.11
CA GLY A 321 10.70 -20.93 -35.21
C GLY A 321 9.36 -20.74 -35.94
N PHE A 322 8.45 -21.72 -35.99
CA PHE A 322 7.16 -21.58 -36.69
C PHE A 322 5.92 -22.05 -35.90
N LEU A 323 6.06 -22.59 -34.69
CA LEU A 323 4.91 -23.23 -33.99
C LEU A 323 4.39 -22.48 -32.74
N PHE A 324 5.11 -21.50 -32.18
CA PHE A 324 4.72 -20.88 -30.88
C PHE A 324 3.83 -19.62 -30.98
N ALA A 325 3.61 -19.06 -32.17
CA ALA A 325 2.68 -17.93 -32.35
C ALA A 325 1.20 -18.36 -32.36
N GLU A 326 0.94 -19.65 -32.61
CA GLU A 326 -0.41 -20.21 -32.69
C GLU A 326 -0.95 -20.63 -31.31
N GLU A 327 -0.12 -21.09 -30.38
CA GLU A 327 -0.58 -21.58 -29.07
C GLU A 327 -0.91 -20.46 -28.05
N GLU A 328 -0.16 -19.35 -28.00
CA GLU A 328 -0.53 -18.19 -27.15
C GLU A 328 -1.80 -17.49 -27.68
N ASN A 329 -1.98 -17.45 -29.00
CA ASN A 329 -3.24 -17.04 -29.60
C ASN A 329 -4.37 -18.04 -29.32
N ALA A 330 -4.10 -19.34 -29.29
CA ALA A 330 -5.12 -20.38 -29.05
C ALA A 330 -5.63 -20.39 -27.60
N VAL A 331 -4.79 -20.15 -26.60
CA VAL A 331 -5.24 -20.05 -25.19
C VAL A 331 -6.04 -18.76 -24.95
N ALA A 332 -5.59 -17.62 -25.50
CA ALA A 332 -6.36 -16.39 -25.46
C ALA A 332 -7.68 -16.50 -26.23
N LYS A 333 -7.69 -17.18 -27.40
CA LYS A 333 -8.90 -17.49 -28.16
C LYS A 333 -9.85 -18.38 -27.37
N ASN A 334 -9.38 -19.49 -26.81
CA ASN A 334 -10.21 -20.43 -26.05
C ASN A 334 -10.83 -19.78 -24.80
N VAL A 335 -10.12 -18.86 -24.13
CA VAL A 335 -10.66 -18.09 -23.00
C VAL A 335 -11.68 -17.05 -23.49
N LEU A 336 -11.39 -16.33 -24.58
CA LEU A 336 -12.33 -15.37 -25.19
C LEU A 336 -13.61 -16.05 -25.68
N GLU A 337 -13.50 -17.18 -26.38
CA GLU A 337 -14.61 -17.97 -26.94
C GLU A 337 -15.55 -18.52 -25.85
N SER A 338 -15.07 -18.65 -24.60
CA SER A 338 -15.88 -19.05 -23.45
C SER A 338 -16.70 -17.92 -22.81
N LEU A 339 -16.44 -16.66 -23.16
CA LEU A 339 -17.14 -15.49 -22.63
C LEU A 339 -18.43 -15.21 -23.40
N ASN A 340 -19.36 -14.48 -22.78
CA ASN A 340 -20.54 -13.95 -23.47
C ASN A 340 -20.12 -13.09 -24.68
N GLU A 341 -20.83 -13.23 -25.81
CA GLU A 341 -20.58 -12.51 -27.07
C GLU A 341 -20.46 -10.99 -26.87
N TYR A 342 -21.27 -10.42 -25.96
CA TYR A 342 -21.18 -9.00 -25.63
C TYR A 342 -19.86 -8.60 -24.97
N ILE A 343 -19.28 -9.47 -24.13
CA ILE A 343 -17.99 -9.22 -23.50
C ILE A 343 -16.85 -9.35 -24.53
N GLN A 344 -16.93 -10.36 -25.41
CA GLN A 344 -15.96 -10.53 -26.50
C GLN A 344 -15.93 -9.32 -27.44
N LYS A 345 -17.11 -8.80 -27.81
CA LYS A 345 -17.26 -7.60 -28.64
C LYS A 345 -16.66 -6.37 -27.96
N GLY A 346 -16.86 -6.21 -26.65
CA GLY A 346 -16.30 -5.09 -25.89
C GLY A 346 -14.78 -5.16 -25.75
N ILE A 347 -14.22 -6.35 -25.48
CA ILE A 347 -12.75 -6.55 -25.44
C ILE A 347 -12.12 -6.23 -26.80
N SER A 348 -12.75 -6.69 -27.89
CA SER A 348 -12.29 -6.40 -29.24
C SER A 348 -12.28 -4.90 -29.53
N PHE A 349 -13.35 -4.20 -29.14
CA PHE A 349 -13.47 -2.75 -29.29
C PHE A 349 -12.39 -1.99 -28.50
N ILE A 350 -12.13 -2.38 -27.24
CA ILE A 350 -11.07 -1.77 -26.42
C ILE A 350 -9.70 -1.94 -27.09
N ASN A 351 -9.38 -3.14 -27.55
CA ASN A 351 -8.09 -3.45 -28.16
C ASN A 351 -7.89 -2.79 -29.55
N GLU A 352 -8.98 -2.45 -30.25
CA GLU A 352 -8.93 -1.65 -31.48
C GLU A 352 -8.68 -0.17 -31.17
N ARG A 353 -9.29 0.35 -30.09
CA ARG A 353 -9.34 1.79 -29.81
C ARG A 353 -8.23 2.30 -28.92
N ILE A 354 -7.65 1.44 -28.08
CA ILE A 354 -6.62 1.85 -27.11
C ILE A 354 -5.33 1.07 -27.36
N HIS A 355 -4.29 1.81 -27.74
CA HIS A 355 -2.91 1.34 -27.76
C HIS A 355 -2.19 1.84 -26.52
N TRP A 356 -2.16 1.03 -25.46
CA TRP A 356 -1.76 1.43 -24.11
C TRP A 356 -0.33 1.99 -24.03
N ARG A 357 0.63 1.34 -24.70
CA ARG A 357 2.03 1.79 -24.71
C ARG A 357 2.22 3.10 -25.46
N GLU A 358 1.56 3.24 -26.60
CA GLU A 358 1.62 4.47 -27.40
C GLU A 358 1.02 5.65 -26.64
N LYS A 359 -0.09 5.43 -25.91
CA LYS A 359 -0.68 6.44 -25.03
C LYS A 359 0.28 6.93 -23.95
N LEU A 360 1.05 6.01 -23.35
CA LEU A 360 2.04 6.40 -22.34
C LEU A 360 3.22 7.17 -22.96
N MET A 361 3.70 6.75 -24.14
CA MET A 361 4.75 7.46 -24.88
C MET A 361 4.32 8.87 -25.31
N GLU A 362 3.05 9.05 -25.68
CA GLU A 362 2.45 10.36 -25.99
C GLU A 362 2.52 11.29 -24.76
N TYR A 363 2.20 10.76 -23.57
CA TYR A 363 2.28 11.53 -22.33
C TYR A 363 3.71 11.93 -21.97
N GLU A 364 4.68 11.04 -22.16
CA GLU A 364 6.09 11.34 -21.93
C GLU A 364 6.60 12.44 -22.88
N SER A 365 6.27 12.31 -24.16
CA SER A 365 6.66 13.27 -25.21
C SER A 365 6.06 14.66 -24.98
N ASN A 366 4.80 14.72 -24.55
CA ASN A 366 4.07 15.95 -24.30
C ASN A 366 4.28 16.51 -22.88
N ARG A 367 5.17 15.92 -22.07
CA ARG A 367 5.41 16.27 -20.66
C ARG A 367 4.12 16.31 -19.83
N ASN A 368 3.19 15.41 -20.14
CA ASN A 368 1.89 15.35 -19.48
C ASN A 368 2.06 14.86 -18.03
N PRO A 369 1.36 15.47 -17.04
CA PRO A 369 1.28 14.98 -15.67
C PRO A 369 1.01 13.47 -15.50
N LYS A 370 0.31 12.85 -16.47
CA LYS A 370 -0.03 11.42 -16.50
C LYS A 370 1.13 10.51 -16.92
N ALA A 371 2.26 11.03 -17.39
CA ALA A 371 3.48 10.26 -17.68
C ALA A 371 4.10 9.56 -16.45
N VAL A 372 3.49 9.77 -15.27
CA VAL A 372 3.89 9.16 -14.01
C VAL A 372 3.31 7.74 -13.83
N TYR A 373 2.33 7.36 -14.64
CA TYR A 373 1.81 6.00 -14.65
C TYR A 373 2.83 4.98 -15.19
N THR A 374 2.53 3.70 -14.94
CA THR A 374 3.09 2.57 -15.69
C THR A 374 1.98 1.95 -16.53
N VAL A 375 2.33 1.32 -17.65
CA VAL A 375 1.34 0.79 -18.61
C VAL A 375 0.40 -0.26 -17.98
N ASN A 376 0.89 -0.97 -16.96
CA ASN A 376 0.13 -1.98 -16.22
C ASN A 376 -0.54 -1.46 -14.94
N ASP A 377 -0.51 -0.15 -14.66
CA ASP A 377 -1.21 0.42 -13.50
C ASP A 377 -2.72 0.37 -13.72
N LYS A 378 -3.45 -0.27 -12.80
CA LYS A 378 -4.90 -0.44 -12.94
C LYS A 378 -5.65 0.89 -12.98
N ILE A 379 -5.14 1.93 -12.32
CA ILE A 379 -5.76 3.25 -12.35
C ILE A 379 -5.54 3.93 -13.69
N PHE A 380 -4.36 3.77 -14.29
CA PHE A 380 -4.13 4.19 -15.68
C PHE A 380 -5.14 3.51 -16.61
N LEU A 381 -5.26 2.18 -16.55
CA LEU A 381 -6.16 1.43 -17.43
C LEU A 381 -7.62 1.85 -17.25
N VAL A 382 -8.10 1.89 -16.02
CA VAL A 382 -9.50 2.21 -15.69
C VAL A 382 -9.86 3.67 -16.02
N GLU A 383 -8.93 4.62 -15.83
CA GLU A 383 -9.13 6.02 -16.25
C GLU A 383 -9.37 6.13 -17.75
N HIS A 384 -8.60 5.40 -18.56
CA HIS A 384 -8.72 5.43 -20.02
C HIS A 384 -9.94 4.65 -20.52
N LEU A 385 -10.37 3.60 -19.82
CA LEU A 385 -11.64 2.92 -20.12
C LEU A 385 -12.84 3.84 -19.88
N LEU A 386 -12.82 4.63 -18.81
CA LEU A 386 -13.83 5.66 -18.56
C LEU A 386 -13.80 6.73 -19.66
N GLU A 387 -12.62 7.23 -20.03
CA GLU A 387 -12.46 8.21 -21.11
C GLU A 387 -12.94 7.67 -22.47
N LEU A 388 -12.66 6.40 -22.79
CA LEU A 388 -13.17 5.74 -23.99
C LEU A 388 -14.69 5.68 -23.98
N TYR A 389 -15.29 5.27 -22.86
CA TYR A 389 -16.74 5.17 -22.75
C TYR A 389 -17.42 6.54 -22.88
N GLU A 390 -16.93 7.56 -22.17
CA GLU A 390 -17.45 8.92 -22.22
C GLU A 390 -17.29 9.52 -23.62
N SER A 391 -16.11 9.36 -24.22
CA SER A 391 -15.82 9.93 -25.54
C SER A 391 -16.65 9.29 -26.64
N GLU A 392 -16.90 7.97 -26.61
CA GLU A 392 -17.63 7.30 -27.68
C GLU A 392 -19.14 7.31 -27.46
N PHE A 393 -19.65 7.15 -26.22
CA PHE A 393 -21.06 6.83 -25.98
C PHE A 393 -21.85 7.84 -25.15
N SER A 394 -21.21 8.84 -24.53
CA SER A 394 -21.95 9.84 -23.73
C SER A 394 -23.02 10.61 -24.51
N PHE A 395 -22.82 10.79 -25.83
CA PHE A 395 -23.78 11.48 -26.70
C PHE A 395 -25.17 10.80 -26.68
N LEU A 396 -25.23 9.50 -26.39
CA LEU A 396 -26.48 8.73 -26.38
C LEU A 396 -27.47 9.27 -25.35
N PHE A 397 -27.01 9.91 -24.28
CA PHE A 397 -27.88 10.46 -23.23
C PHE A 397 -27.65 11.94 -22.95
N THR A 398 -26.56 12.54 -23.46
CA THR A 398 -26.29 13.98 -23.31
C THR A 398 -26.78 14.82 -24.49
N SER A 399 -26.97 14.23 -25.68
CA SER A 399 -27.42 14.95 -26.86
C SER A 399 -28.94 14.85 -27.07
N THR A 400 -29.44 15.60 -28.06
CA THR A 400 -30.82 15.50 -28.56
C THR A 400 -30.99 14.49 -29.69
N ARG A 401 -29.90 13.84 -30.14
CA ARG A 401 -29.91 12.87 -31.25
C ARG A 401 -30.66 11.59 -30.91
N VAL A 402 -30.74 11.25 -29.61
CA VAL A 402 -31.47 10.09 -29.12
C VAL A 402 -32.73 10.55 -28.40
N GLN A 403 -33.88 10.07 -28.86
CA GLN A 403 -35.19 10.46 -28.38
C GLN A 403 -35.72 9.42 -27.38
N PHE A 404 -35.72 9.78 -26.09
CA PHE A 404 -36.19 8.90 -25.01
C PHE A 404 -37.68 9.10 -24.72
N ASN A 405 -38.38 8.01 -24.50
CA ASN A 405 -39.72 7.97 -23.98
C ASN A 405 -39.74 7.98 -22.45
N TYR A 406 -40.79 8.58 -21.90
CA TYR A 406 -41.19 8.33 -20.52
C TYR A 406 -41.98 7.03 -20.45
N LEU A 407 -41.57 6.16 -19.54
CA LEU A 407 -42.25 4.88 -19.33
C LEU A 407 -42.98 4.91 -18.00
N LEU A 408 -44.06 4.14 -17.91
CA LEU A 408 -44.77 3.90 -16.67
C LEU A 408 -44.48 2.45 -16.28
N VAL A 409 -43.65 2.27 -15.26
CA VAL A 409 -43.26 0.96 -14.71
C VAL A 409 -43.74 0.93 -13.27
N ASP A 410 -44.56 -0.06 -12.91
CA ASP A 410 -45.16 -0.21 -11.57
C ASP A 410 -45.84 1.06 -11.03
N GLY A 411 -46.55 1.79 -11.90
CA GLY A 411 -47.24 3.03 -11.53
C GLY A 411 -46.32 4.25 -11.36
N LYS A 412 -45.00 4.10 -11.56
CA LYS A 412 -44.03 5.20 -11.48
C LYS A 412 -43.54 5.60 -12.87
N ARG A 413 -43.36 6.92 -13.05
CA ARG A 413 -42.74 7.48 -14.25
C ARG A 413 -41.23 7.22 -14.20
N LEU A 414 -40.75 6.43 -15.15
CA LEU A 414 -39.34 6.14 -15.37
C LEU A 414 -38.79 7.09 -16.44
N ASP A 415 -37.76 7.85 -16.08
CA ASP A 415 -37.00 8.73 -16.98
C ASP A 415 -35.59 8.15 -17.18
N MET A 416 -35.45 7.29 -18.18
CA MET A 416 -34.19 6.59 -18.44
C MET A 416 -33.07 7.55 -18.85
N LYS A 417 -33.40 8.64 -19.57
CA LYS A 417 -32.40 9.64 -19.96
C LYS A 417 -31.81 10.30 -18.72
N LYS A 418 -32.67 10.72 -17.79
CA LYS A 418 -32.23 11.31 -16.52
C LYS A 418 -31.37 10.33 -15.72
N GLU A 419 -31.76 9.07 -15.61
CA GLU A 419 -30.95 8.09 -14.88
C GLU A 419 -29.55 7.87 -15.48
N LEU A 420 -29.43 7.85 -16.81
CA LEU A 420 -28.12 7.74 -17.49
C LEU A 420 -27.27 9.01 -17.31
N VAL A 421 -27.91 10.18 -17.33
CA VAL A 421 -27.25 11.47 -17.06
C VAL A 421 -26.80 11.56 -15.59
N ASP A 422 -27.60 11.07 -14.65
CA ASP A 422 -27.24 11.02 -13.23
C ASP A 422 -26.02 10.10 -12.99
N LEU A 423 -25.92 8.98 -13.72
CA LEU A 423 -24.72 8.13 -13.70
C LEU A 423 -23.49 8.86 -14.24
N TYR A 424 -23.65 9.64 -15.31
CA TYR A 424 -22.55 10.43 -15.87
C TYR A 424 -22.06 11.48 -14.87
N TYR A 425 -22.96 12.15 -14.15
CA TYR A 425 -22.53 13.07 -13.11
C TYR A 425 -21.82 12.39 -11.93
N LYS A 426 -22.09 11.10 -11.66
CA LYS A 426 -21.33 10.33 -10.66
C LYS A 426 -19.88 10.05 -11.09
N THR A 427 -19.53 10.15 -12.38
CA THR A 427 -18.15 9.99 -12.83
C THR A 427 -17.30 11.25 -12.59
N MET A 428 -17.92 12.43 -12.52
CA MET A 428 -17.18 13.69 -12.39
C MET A 428 -16.29 13.77 -11.13
N PRO A 429 -16.75 13.41 -9.92
CA PRO A 429 -15.90 13.41 -8.73
C PRO A 429 -14.72 12.43 -8.80
N LEU A 430 -14.77 11.44 -9.69
CA LEU A 430 -13.66 10.51 -9.88
C LEU A 430 -12.45 11.18 -10.53
N ARG A 431 -12.64 12.25 -11.31
CA ARG A 431 -11.54 13.03 -11.90
C ARG A 431 -10.63 13.61 -10.82
N ASP A 432 -11.20 14.08 -9.71
CA ASP A 432 -10.41 14.56 -8.57
C ASP A 432 -9.65 13.43 -7.88
N ARG A 433 -10.26 12.24 -7.78
CA ARG A 433 -9.59 11.05 -7.21
C ARG A 433 -8.47 10.52 -8.11
N PHE A 434 -8.63 10.54 -9.43
CA PHE A 434 -7.56 10.23 -10.38
C PHE A 434 -6.39 11.21 -10.22
N ASN A 435 -6.68 12.51 -10.10
CA ASN A 435 -5.66 13.54 -9.84
C ASN A 435 -4.98 13.36 -8.47
N GLU A 436 -5.72 12.96 -7.44
CA GLU A 436 -5.18 12.60 -6.13
C GLU A 436 -4.22 11.40 -6.23
N TYR A 437 -4.60 10.36 -6.97
CA TYR A 437 -3.74 9.20 -7.21
C TYR A 437 -2.44 9.59 -7.93
N LEU A 438 -2.54 10.43 -8.98
CA LEU A 438 -1.38 10.98 -9.68
C LEU A 438 -0.48 11.82 -8.77
N ARG A 439 -1.06 12.60 -7.86
CA ARG A 439 -0.30 13.38 -6.87
C ARG A 439 0.50 12.45 -5.95
N ILE A 440 -0.13 11.38 -5.45
CA ILE A 440 0.54 10.38 -4.61
C ILE A 440 1.69 9.71 -5.36
N LEU A 441 1.51 9.33 -6.63
CA LEU A 441 2.59 8.75 -7.43
C LEU A 441 3.77 9.72 -7.63
N LYS A 442 3.49 11.01 -7.86
CA LYS A 442 4.54 12.04 -7.96
C LYS A 442 5.29 12.20 -6.65
N GLU A 443 4.58 12.16 -5.53
CA GLU A 443 5.18 12.26 -4.20
C GLU A 443 6.06 11.06 -3.88
N ILE A 444 5.60 9.84 -4.21
CA ILE A 444 6.41 8.61 -4.10
C ILE A 444 7.72 8.77 -4.88
N ARG A 445 7.64 9.15 -6.17
CA ARG A 445 8.84 9.39 -6.99
C ARG A 445 9.74 10.51 -6.44
N SER A 446 9.18 11.51 -5.77
CA SER A 446 9.94 12.60 -5.13
C SER A 446 10.71 12.07 -3.92
N VAL A 447 10.03 11.37 -3.01
CA VAL A 447 10.63 10.76 -1.80
C VAL A 447 11.71 9.74 -2.19
N GLU A 448 11.50 8.98 -3.27
CA GLU A 448 12.51 8.06 -3.82
C GLU A 448 13.78 8.78 -4.31
N LYS A 449 13.65 9.98 -4.87
CA LYS A 449 14.78 10.79 -5.38
C LYS A 449 15.47 11.64 -4.30
N GLU A 450 14.82 11.88 -3.17
CA GLU A 450 15.41 12.65 -2.07
C GLU A 450 16.56 11.86 -1.42
N ALA A 451 17.78 12.39 -1.58
CA ALA A 451 19.01 11.80 -1.04
C ALA A 451 19.28 12.17 0.44
N PHE A 452 18.61 13.19 0.97
CA PHE A 452 18.87 13.73 2.31
C PHE A 452 18.01 13.12 3.42
N LEU A 453 17.01 12.31 3.09
CA LEU A 453 16.17 11.62 4.07
C LEU A 453 16.90 10.40 4.65
N SER A 454 16.77 10.16 5.95
CA SER A 454 17.23 8.90 6.53
C SER A 454 16.42 7.72 5.98
N VAL A 455 17.03 6.53 5.95
CA VAL A 455 16.38 5.30 5.43
C VAL A 455 15.07 5.00 6.17
N VAL A 456 15.02 5.26 7.48
CA VAL A 456 13.83 5.03 8.33
C VAL A 456 12.71 6.02 8.00
N GLU A 457 13.02 7.31 7.85
CA GLU A 457 12.04 8.34 7.48
C GLU A 457 11.51 8.13 6.07
N LYS A 458 12.41 7.77 5.13
CA LYS A 458 12.06 7.43 3.75
C LYS A 458 11.13 6.21 3.71
N SER A 459 11.48 5.15 4.43
CA SER A 459 10.64 3.94 4.52
C SER A 459 9.27 4.23 5.14
N SER A 460 9.21 5.02 6.22
CA SER A 460 7.95 5.40 6.87
C SER A 460 7.04 6.22 5.95
N ARG A 461 7.59 7.24 5.27
CA ARG A 461 6.85 8.07 4.31
C ARG A 461 6.36 7.26 3.12
N LEU A 462 7.22 6.42 2.54
CA LEU A 462 6.83 5.54 1.42
C LEU A 462 5.73 4.56 1.83
N ASN A 463 5.77 4.02 3.05
CA ASN A 463 4.71 3.15 3.56
C ASN A 463 3.37 3.89 3.68
N GLN A 464 3.37 5.11 4.23
CA GLN A 464 2.16 5.94 4.33
C GLN A 464 1.58 6.26 2.94
N LEU A 465 2.42 6.68 1.99
CA LEU A 465 2.01 6.98 0.62
C LEU A 465 1.51 5.71 -0.12
N SER A 466 2.11 4.54 0.14
CA SER A 466 1.67 3.27 -0.42
C SER A 466 0.28 2.85 0.08
N ILE A 467 0.01 3.05 1.39
CA ILE A 467 -1.31 2.82 1.98
C ILE A 467 -2.34 3.77 1.35
N GLN A 468 -2.04 5.06 1.24
CA GLN A 468 -2.92 6.04 0.62
C GLN A 468 -3.19 5.71 -0.85
N ARG A 469 -2.15 5.37 -1.63
CA ARG A 469 -2.27 4.93 -3.03
C ARG A 469 -3.22 3.75 -3.15
N SER A 470 -3.08 2.75 -2.28
CA SER A 470 -3.93 1.55 -2.24
C SER A 470 -5.38 1.83 -1.84
N GLN A 471 -5.61 2.78 -0.94
CA GLN A 471 -6.96 3.20 -0.55
C GLN A 471 -7.65 3.95 -1.70
N VAL A 472 -7.00 4.95 -2.29
CA VAL A 472 -7.54 5.73 -3.41
C VAL A 472 -7.81 4.83 -4.61
N SER A 473 -6.88 3.94 -4.95
CA SER A 473 -7.06 2.99 -6.06
C SER A 473 -8.28 2.09 -5.86
N ARG A 474 -8.44 1.48 -4.67
CA ARG A 474 -9.59 0.62 -4.37
C ARG A 474 -10.89 1.40 -4.42
N GLN A 475 -10.89 2.64 -3.94
CA GLN A 475 -12.09 3.47 -3.97
C GLN A 475 -12.53 3.79 -5.40
N ILE A 476 -11.63 4.27 -6.26
CA ILE A 476 -11.90 4.56 -7.67
C ILE A 476 -12.48 3.32 -8.37
N ARG A 477 -11.84 2.16 -8.20
CA ARG A 477 -12.24 0.92 -8.87
C ARG A 477 -13.59 0.39 -8.39
N ARG A 478 -13.89 0.53 -7.09
CA ARG A 478 -15.22 0.20 -6.55
C ARG A 478 -16.29 1.12 -7.11
N ASP A 479 -16.06 2.43 -7.06
CA ASP A 479 -17.03 3.42 -7.56
C ASP A 479 -17.31 3.20 -9.05
N LEU A 480 -16.28 2.92 -9.86
CA LEU A 480 -16.46 2.64 -11.28
C LEU A 480 -17.12 1.31 -11.55
N ARG A 481 -16.83 0.26 -10.77
CA ARG A 481 -17.51 -1.03 -10.90
C ARG A 481 -19.01 -0.84 -10.71
N ASP A 482 -19.40 -0.15 -9.65
CA ASP A 482 -20.80 0.08 -9.31
C ASP A 482 -21.49 0.99 -10.35
N ILE A 483 -20.77 1.96 -10.94
CA ILE A 483 -21.28 2.80 -12.05
C ILE A 483 -21.49 1.97 -13.31
N PHE A 484 -20.51 1.14 -13.71
CA PHE A 484 -20.59 0.35 -14.93
C PHE A 484 -21.56 -0.82 -14.84
N GLU A 485 -21.77 -1.39 -13.65
CA GLU A 485 -22.89 -2.30 -13.37
C GLU A 485 -24.24 -1.62 -13.66
N GLN A 486 -24.43 -0.39 -13.17
CA GLN A 486 -25.65 0.38 -13.42
C GLN A 486 -25.80 0.77 -14.89
N TYR A 487 -24.73 1.16 -15.58
CA TYR A 487 -24.79 1.41 -17.03
C TYR A 487 -25.18 0.15 -17.80
N SER A 488 -24.50 -0.97 -17.54
CA SER A 488 -24.79 -2.27 -18.18
C SER A 488 -26.26 -2.65 -17.98
N GLY A 489 -26.76 -2.62 -16.74
CA GLY A 489 -28.15 -2.95 -16.43
C GLY A 489 -29.17 -2.04 -17.12
N LYS A 490 -28.90 -0.72 -17.23
CA LYS A 490 -29.80 0.23 -17.92
C LYS A 490 -29.83 0.01 -19.42
N TRP A 491 -28.66 -0.22 -20.04
CA TRP A 491 -28.63 -0.51 -21.47
C TRP A 491 -29.25 -1.85 -21.82
N LEU A 492 -29.02 -2.87 -20.99
CA LEU A 492 -29.69 -4.17 -21.13
C LEU A 492 -31.21 -4.01 -21.05
N PHE A 493 -31.72 -3.24 -20.09
CA PHE A 493 -33.14 -2.95 -19.97
C PHE A 493 -33.70 -2.23 -21.22
N ILE A 494 -32.94 -1.30 -21.81
CA ILE A 494 -33.33 -0.64 -23.06
C ILE A 494 -33.40 -1.64 -24.22
N LEU A 495 -32.42 -2.54 -24.31
CA LEU A 495 -32.30 -3.55 -25.39
C LEU A 495 -33.30 -4.70 -25.25
N SER A 496 -33.66 -5.09 -24.02
CA SER A 496 -34.53 -6.23 -23.74
C SER A 496 -36.00 -5.96 -24.03
N ARG A 497 -36.41 -4.71 -24.22
CA ARG A 497 -37.79 -4.40 -24.59
C ARG A 497 -38.05 -4.83 -26.03
N THR A 498 -38.96 -5.80 -26.16
CA THR A 498 -39.40 -6.30 -27.47
C THR A 498 -40.14 -5.21 -28.25
N GLU A 499 -40.24 -5.37 -29.57
CA GLU A 499 -40.97 -4.43 -30.45
C GLU A 499 -42.46 -4.26 -30.09
N ASN A 500 -43.01 -5.20 -29.30
CA ASN A 500 -44.40 -5.17 -28.83
C ASN A 500 -44.60 -4.35 -27.54
N GLU A 501 -43.52 -3.91 -26.88
CA GLU A 501 -43.58 -3.00 -25.73
C GLU A 501 -43.33 -1.55 -26.15
N SER A 502 -43.83 -0.59 -25.37
CA SER A 502 -43.49 0.82 -25.60
C SER A 502 -41.97 1.01 -25.54
N PRO A 503 -41.32 1.42 -26.65
CA PRO A 503 -39.87 1.45 -26.73
C PRO A 503 -39.30 2.54 -25.83
N VAL A 504 -38.16 2.28 -25.17
CA VAL A 504 -37.50 3.30 -24.34
C VAL A 504 -36.91 4.43 -25.21
N ILE A 505 -36.40 4.08 -26.39
CA ILE A 505 -35.84 5.00 -27.37
C ILE A 505 -36.69 4.91 -28.64
N GLN A 506 -37.23 6.04 -29.09
CA GLN A 506 -38.14 6.10 -30.24
C GLN A 506 -37.42 5.86 -31.57
N ASN A 507 -36.23 6.41 -31.73
CA ASN A 507 -35.51 6.49 -33.00
C ASN A 507 -34.37 5.46 -33.13
N MET A 508 -34.55 4.25 -32.59
CA MET A 508 -33.51 3.20 -32.61
C MET A 508 -32.93 2.88 -34.00
N SER A 509 -33.73 2.99 -35.05
CA SER A 509 -33.33 2.68 -36.43
C SER A 509 -32.67 3.86 -37.16
N GLU A 510 -32.63 5.05 -36.56
CA GLU A 510 -32.05 6.24 -37.19
C GLU A 510 -30.52 6.13 -37.28
N VAL A 511 -29.96 6.52 -38.41
CA VAL A 511 -28.52 6.50 -38.65
C VAL A 511 -27.87 7.75 -38.08
N LEU A 512 -26.87 7.56 -37.23
CA LEU A 512 -26.11 8.61 -36.60
C LEU A 512 -25.13 9.25 -37.60
N LYS A 513 -25.08 10.57 -37.59
CA LYS A 513 -24.16 11.38 -38.38
C LYS A 513 -23.40 12.33 -37.46
N PHE A 514 -22.08 12.27 -37.52
CA PHE A 514 -21.18 13.14 -36.77
C PHE A 514 -20.39 14.01 -37.73
N ASP A 515 -20.24 15.29 -37.41
CA ASP A 515 -19.35 16.17 -38.16
C ASP A 515 -17.91 15.93 -37.70
N ARG A 516 -17.08 15.34 -38.57
CA ARG A 516 -15.69 15.00 -38.26
C ARG A 516 -14.86 16.22 -37.82
N LYS A 517 -15.19 17.43 -38.28
CA LYS A 517 -14.45 18.66 -37.93
C LYS A 517 -14.79 19.17 -36.54
N LEU A 518 -16.03 18.95 -36.07
CA LEU A 518 -16.52 19.46 -34.80
C LEU A 518 -16.46 18.42 -33.67
N GLU A 519 -16.72 17.15 -34.01
CA GLU A 519 -16.96 16.08 -33.02
C GLU A 519 -15.90 14.97 -33.06
N GLY A 520 -14.92 15.08 -33.97
CA GLY A 520 -13.89 14.10 -34.19
C GLY A 520 -14.38 12.85 -34.92
N GLU A 521 -13.52 11.84 -34.98
CA GLU A 521 -13.84 10.54 -35.57
C GLU A 521 -14.47 9.63 -34.52
N ARG A 522 -15.77 9.35 -34.67
CA ARG A 522 -16.54 8.50 -33.74
C ARG A 522 -16.83 7.15 -34.37
N TRP A 523 -16.76 6.09 -33.57
CA TRP A 523 -17.15 4.76 -34.03
C TRP A 523 -18.62 4.73 -34.47
N SER A 524 -19.51 5.43 -33.77
CA SER A 524 -20.95 5.41 -34.07
C SER A 524 -21.34 6.15 -35.36
N ASN A 525 -20.42 6.80 -36.07
CA ASN A 525 -20.74 7.49 -37.32
C ASN A 525 -21.14 6.53 -38.45
N GLY A 526 -22.28 6.77 -39.07
CA GLY A 526 -22.84 5.90 -40.12
C GLY A 526 -23.52 4.62 -39.58
N ARG A 527 -23.59 4.45 -38.26
CA ARG A 527 -24.29 3.34 -37.60
C ARG A 527 -25.64 3.79 -37.06
N THR A 528 -26.54 2.84 -36.85
CA THR A 528 -27.84 3.08 -36.23
C THR A 528 -27.71 3.37 -34.73
N ILE A 529 -28.70 4.03 -34.16
CA ILE A 529 -28.79 4.24 -32.70
C ILE A 529 -28.81 2.90 -31.96
N ARG A 530 -29.49 1.88 -32.49
CA ARG A 530 -29.49 0.52 -31.94
C ARG A 530 -28.08 -0.04 -31.81
N GLU A 531 -27.29 -0.01 -32.89
CA GLU A 531 -25.90 -0.51 -32.88
C GLU A 531 -25.03 0.25 -31.87
N ALA A 532 -25.25 1.57 -31.74
CA ALA A 532 -24.55 2.38 -30.75
C ALA A 532 -24.93 2.01 -29.31
N VAL A 533 -26.21 1.73 -29.05
CA VAL A 533 -26.69 1.26 -27.74
C VAL A 533 -26.16 -0.13 -27.41
N GLU A 534 -26.16 -1.05 -28.37
CA GLU A 534 -25.59 -2.39 -28.21
C GLU A 534 -24.10 -2.36 -27.89
N MET A 535 -23.35 -1.48 -28.56
CA MET A 535 -21.92 -1.32 -28.27
C MET A 535 -21.68 -0.60 -26.93
N ALA A 536 -22.53 0.37 -26.56
CA ALA A 536 -22.47 0.99 -25.24
C ALA A 536 -22.76 -0.02 -24.12
N TYR A 537 -23.72 -0.94 -24.32
CA TYR A 537 -23.97 -2.06 -23.42
C TYR A 537 -22.74 -2.97 -23.34
N SER A 538 -22.28 -3.47 -24.49
CA SER A 538 -21.13 -4.37 -24.60
C SER A 538 -19.88 -3.81 -23.92
N LEU A 539 -19.56 -2.53 -24.15
CA LEU A 539 -18.42 -1.88 -23.51
C LEU A 539 -18.64 -1.68 -22.01
N ALA A 540 -19.82 -1.23 -21.58
CA ALA A 540 -20.11 -1.05 -20.15
C ALA A 540 -20.01 -2.38 -19.38
N ASP A 541 -20.59 -3.43 -19.93
CA ASP A 541 -20.58 -4.78 -19.34
C ASP A 541 -19.16 -5.37 -19.32
N THR A 542 -18.37 -5.12 -20.38
CA THR A 542 -16.96 -5.51 -20.41
C THR A 542 -16.13 -4.78 -19.35
N ILE A 543 -16.31 -3.46 -19.20
CA ILE A 543 -15.58 -2.69 -18.19
C ILE A 543 -15.96 -3.18 -16.79
N HIS A 544 -17.24 -3.44 -16.55
CA HIS A 544 -17.72 -4.03 -15.30
C HIS A 544 -17.09 -5.41 -15.04
N PHE A 545 -17.08 -6.30 -16.04
CA PHE A 545 -16.43 -7.61 -15.99
C PHE A 545 -14.94 -7.50 -15.65
N LEU A 546 -14.19 -6.61 -16.32
CA LEU A 546 -12.77 -6.41 -16.06
C LEU A 546 -12.54 -5.89 -14.62
N LEU A 547 -13.41 -5.01 -14.11
CA LEU A 547 -13.36 -4.49 -12.74
C LEU A 547 -13.71 -5.53 -11.66
N LEU A 548 -14.46 -6.59 -12.01
CA LEU A 548 -14.65 -7.77 -11.17
C LEU A 548 -13.44 -8.71 -11.23
N GLY A 549 -12.79 -8.80 -12.40
CA GLY A 549 -11.64 -9.67 -12.68
C GLY A 549 -10.29 -8.96 -12.57
N GLU A 550 -9.58 -8.85 -13.70
CA GLU A 550 -8.16 -8.44 -13.73
C GLU A 550 -7.89 -7.00 -13.30
N LEU A 551 -8.84 -6.08 -13.53
CA LEU A 551 -8.79 -4.70 -13.01
C LEU A 551 -9.31 -4.62 -11.57
N GLY A 552 -9.94 -5.66 -11.05
CA GLY A 552 -10.38 -5.79 -9.65
C GLY A 552 -9.29 -6.17 -8.66
N GLY A 553 -9.67 -6.64 -7.47
CA GLY A 553 -8.76 -7.19 -6.46
C GLY A 553 -7.84 -6.20 -5.75
N ASN A 554 -6.95 -6.71 -4.89
CA ASN A 554 -6.12 -5.90 -3.99
C ASN A 554 -4.83 -5.36 -4.63
N SER A 555 -4.36 -5.93 -5.74
CA SER A 555 -3.15 -5.44 -6.41
C SER A 555 -3.38 -4.10 -7.13
N LEU A 556 -2.31 -3.30 -7.23
CA LEU A 556 -2.30 -2.01 -7.93
C LEU A 556 -1.97 -2.15 -9.43
N LEU A 557 -1.25 -3.20 -9.80
CA LEU A 557 -0.78 -3.46 -11.16
C LEU A 557 -1.38 -4.77 -11.70
N ILE A 558 -1.46 -4.88 -13.02
CA ILE A 558 -1.69 -6.14 -13.72
C ILE A 558 -0.34 -6.84 -13.94
N GLU A 559 -0.25 -8.11 -13.55
CA GLU A 559 0.94 -8.94 -13.78
C GLU A 559 0.95 -9.55 -15.18
N LYS A 560 -0.18 -10.14 -15.60
CA LYS A 560 -0.41 -10.62 -16.96
C LYS A 560 -1.88 -10.36 -17.31
N SER A 561 -2.15 -9.62 -18.37
CA SER A 561 -3.52 -9.42 -18.84
C SER A 561 -3.93 -10.59 -19.74
N LEU A 562 -5.15 -11.07 -19.54
CA LEU A 562 -5.75 -12.11 -20.38
C LEU A 562 -6.61 -11.51 -21.50
N TYR A 563 -7.01 -10.25 -21.37
CA TYR A 563 -8.03 -9.62 -22.21
C TYR A 563 -7.53 -8.35 -22.92
N LEU A 564 -6.69 -7.55 -22.26
CA LEU A 564 -6.18 -6.28 -22.76
C LEU A 564 -4.78 -6.45 -23.36
N LYS A 565 -4.55 -5.85 -24.53
CA LYS A 565 -3.25 -5.89 -25.24
C LYS A 565 -2.28 -4.83 -24.71
N ILE A 566 -1.81 -4.99 -23.47
CA ILE A 566 -0.99 -4.01 -22.71
C ILE A 566 0.50 -4.05 -23.06
#